data_AF-A0A7Y5DUY0-F1
#
_entry.id   AF-A0A7Y5DUY0-F1
#
_cell.length_a   1.000
_cell.length_b   1.000
_cell.length_c   1.000
_cell.angle_alpha   90.00
_cell.angle_beta   90.00
_cell.angle_gamma   90.00
#
_symmetry.space_group_name_H-M   'P 1'
#
loop_
_entity.id
_entity.type
_entity.pdbx_description
1 polymer ?
#
loop_
_entity_poly.entity_id
_entity_poly.type
_entity_poly.pdbx_seq_one_letter_code
_entity_poly.pdbx_strand_id
1 'polypeptide(L)'
;MKTVNVSGLKNNPSEALRMAHDDLVLVMNRNEPDALMIGLKSSKIIDLPGVRKALATALFRDGELSLARSAKLADMPVAGFIAHTSRLGIPIISQTAEEVQQDMDTLEQWLKQA
;
A
#
# COMPACT_ATOMS: atom_id res chain seq x y z
N MET A 1 14.26 17.55 7.53
CA MET A 1 12.79 17.64 7.44
C MET A 1 12.43 18.97 6.80
N LYS A 2 11.43 18.99 5.91
CA LYS A 2 10.86 20.18 5.25
C LYS A 2 9.45 20.43 5.79
N THR A 3 8.91 21.64 5.59
CA THR A 3 7.56 22.00 6.03
C THR A 3 6.78 22.65 4.91
N VAL A 4 5.50 22.30 4.77
CA VAL A 4 4.55 22.97 3.86
C VAL A 4 3.26 23.27 4.59
N ASN A 5 2.60 24.38 4.29
CA ASN A 5 1.24 24.60 4.79
C ASN A 5 0.21 23.86 3.92
N VAL A 6 -0.93 23.49 4.49
CA VAL A 6 -2.06 22.89 3.75
C VAL A 6 -2.48 23.74 2.55
N SER A 7 -2.44 25.07 2.67
CA SER A 7 -2.68 26.00 1.55
C SER A 7 -1.66 25.85 0.42
N GLY A 8 -0.41 25.52 0.74
CA GLY A 8 0.64 25.21 -0.23
C GLY A 8 0.38 23.93 -1.01
N LEU A 9 -0.17 22.89 -0.36
CA LEU A 9 -0.57 21.64 -1.05
C LEU A 9 -1.70 21.89 -2.06
N LYS A 10 -2.66 22.77 -1.72
CA LYS A 10 -3.75 23.15 -2.62
C LYS A 10 -3.26 23.88 -3.86
N ASN A 11 -2.28 24.78 -3.70
CA ASN A 11 -1.87 25.70 -4.76
C ASN A 11 -0.68 25.17 -5.58
N ASN A 12 0.21 24.37 -5.00
CA ASN A 12 1.38 23.83 -5.68
C ASN A 12 1.80 22.45 -5.12
N PRO A 13 1.00 21.40 -5.36
CA PRO A 13 1.28 20.05 -4.84
C PRO A 13 2.59 19.46 -5.37
N SER A 14 3.00 19.83 -6.59
CA SER A 14 4.24 19.37 -7.22
C SER A 14 5.49 19.80 -6.44
N GLU A 15 5.47 21.00 -5.86
CA GLU A 15 6.58 21.51 -5.06
C GLU A 15 6.74 20.71 -3.78
N ALA A 16 5.64 20.41 -3.10
CA ALA A 16 5.64 19.57 -1.91
C ALA A 16 6.08 18.13 -2.22
N LEU A 17 5.67 17.56 -3.36
CA LEU A 17 6.16 16.25 -3.82
C LEU A 17 7.65 16.25 -4.13
N ARG A 18 8.16 17.33 -4.74
CA ARG A 18 9.61 17.50 -4.99
C ARG A 18 10.37 17.57 -3.66
N MET A 19 9.87 18.31 -2.67
CA MET A 19 10.44 18.30 -1.32
C MET A 19 10.44 16.90 -0.70
N ALA A 20 9.36 16.13 -0.91
CA ALA A 20 9.21 14.78 -0.38
C ALA A 20 10.19 13.76 -0.99
N HIS A 21 10.71 14.00 -2.19
CA HIS A 21 11.76 13.18 -2.77
C HIS A 21 13.10 13.35 -2.03
N ASP A 22 13.38 14.55 -1.53
CA ASP A 22 14.64 14.85 -0.84
C ASP A 22 14.59 14.51 0.66
N ASP A 23 13.44 14.73 1.30
CA ASP A 23 13.28 14.53 2.74
C ASP A 23 11.82 14.37 3.18
N LEU A 24 11.60 14.01 4.44
CA LEU A 24 10.29 14.09 5.08
C LEU A 24 9.69 15.50 4.99
N VAL A 25 8.41 15.60 4.65
CA VAL A 25 7.66 16.86 4.59
C VAL A 25 6.58 16.87 5.66
N LEU A 26 6.73 17.73 6.65
CA LEU A 26 5.70 18.00 7.65
C LEU A 26 4.67 18.98 7.07
N VAL A 27 3.42 18.54 6.98
CA VAL A 27 2.30 19.37 6.57
C VAL A 27 1.77 20.10 7.80
N MET A 28 1.79 21.42 7.75
CA MET A 28 1.32 22.32 8.79
C MET A 28 -0.08 22.82 8.44
N ASN A 29 -0.98 22.84 9.42
CA ASN A 29 -2.23 23.59 9.36
C ASN A 29 -2.09 24.83 10.26
N ARG A 30 -1.87 25.99 9.63
CA ARG A 30 -1.49 27.22 10.33
C ARG A 30 -0.17 27.02 11.11
N ASN A 31 -0.25 26.95 12.44
CA ASN A 31 0.92 26.82 13.31
C ASN A 31 1.03 25.43 13.95
N GLU A 32 0.20 24.46 13.54
CA GLU A 32 0.14 23.13 14.11
C GLU A 32 0.52 22.05 13.08
N PRO A 33 1.32 21.03 13.45
CA PRO A 33 1.55 19.87 12.59
C PRO A 33 0.26 19.07 12.38
N ASP A 34 -0.08 18.79 11.13
CA ASP A 34 -1.33 18.12 10.74
C ASP A 34 -1.07 16.74 10.14
N ALA A 35 -0.09 16.64 9.23
CA ALA A 35 0.26 15.37 8.58
C ALA A 35 1.76 15.28 8.27
N LEU A 36 2.21 14.07 7.97
CA LEU A 36 3.55 13.80 7.47
C LEU A 36 3.46 13.19 6.07
N MET A 37 4.08 13.83 5.09
CA MET A 37 4.21 13.31 3.73
C MET A 37 5.60 12.70 3.53
N ILE A 38 5.62 11.47 3.02
CA ILE A 38 6.83 10.68 2.80
C ILE A 38 6.93 10.34 1.31
N GLY A 39 8.01 10.76 0.66
CA GLY A 39 8.27 10.34 -0.72
C GLY A 39 8.73 8.89 -0.77
N LEU A 40 8.00 8.04 -1.50
CA LEU A 40 8.31 6.61 -1.65
C LEU A 40 9.60 6.31 -2.43
N LYS A 41 10.10 7.31 -3.14
CA LYS A 41 11.40 7.30 -3.83
C LYS A 41 12.53 7.91 -2.99
N SER A 42 12.22 8.44 -1.80
CA SER A 42 13.25 8.98 -0.90
C SER A 42 14.03 7.84 -0.25
N SER A 43 15.35 7.94 -0.26
CA SER A 43 16.23 6.87 0.22
C SER A 43 16.45 6.85 1.73
N LYS A 44 15.72 7.68 2.48
CA LYS A 44 15.95 7.83 3.92
C LYS A 44 15.18 6.81 4.74
N ILE A 45 13.86 6.91 4.76
CA ILE A 45 13.01 6.11 5.65
C ILE A 45 12.48 4.89 4.94
N ILE A 46 12.08 5.04 3.68
CA ILE A 46 11.47 3.96 2.92
C ILE A 46 12.48 2.85 2.61
N ASP A 47 13.76 3.20 2.47
CA ASP A 47 14.83 2.24 2.19
C ASP A 47 15.42 1.59 3.45
N LEU A 48 14.92 1.96 4.65
CA LEU A 48 15.28 1.22 5.86
C LEU A 48 14.84 -0.24 5.76
N PRO A 49 15.65 -1.21 6.23
CA PRO A 49 15.34 -2.62 6.11
C PRO A 49 13.94 -2.96 6.64
N GLY A 50 13.10 -3.51 5.77
CA GLY A 50 11.76 -3.96 6.12
C GLY A 50 10.65 -2.90 6.13
N VAL A 51 10.97 -1.59 6.09
CA VAL A 51 9.95 -0.53 6.12
C VAL A 51 9.05 -0.59 4.89
N ARG A 52 9.66 -0.64 3.70
CA ARG A 52 8.95 -0.76 2.41
C ARG A 52 7.98 -1.94 2.38
N LYS A 53 8.44 -3.10 2.87
CA LYS A 53 7.64 -4.33 2.94
C LYS A 53 6.50 -4.20 3.95
N ALA A 54 6.78 -3.72 5.16
CA ALA A 54 5.77 -3.53 6.21
C ALA A 54 4.68 -2.54 5.78
N LEU A 55 5.06 -1.43 5.15
CA LEU A 55 4.13 -0.44 4.62
C LEU A 55 3.24 -1.05 3.52
N ALA A 56 3.82 -1.76 2.56
CA ALA A 56 3.06 -2.45 1.52
C ALA A 56 2.09 -3.49 2.09
N THR A 57 2.51 -4.26 3.10
CA THR A 57 1.67 -5.25 3.78
C THR A 57 0.49 -4.59 4.49
N ALA A 58 0.73 -3.50 5.22
CA ALA A 58 -0.34 -2.77 5.92
C ALA A 58 -1.36 -2.20 4.92
N LEU A 59 -0.88 -1.50 3.88
CA LEU A 59 -1.75 -0.93 2.84
C LEU A 59 -2.53 -1.99 2.05
N PHE A 60 -1.97 -3.17 1.84
CA PHE A 60 -2.69 -4.29 1.23
C PHE A 60 -3.79 -4.83 2.17
N ARG A 61 -3.42 -5.13 3.42
CA ARG A 61 -4.33 -5.69 4.43
C ARG A 61 -5.54 -4.77 4.65
N ASP A 62 -5.31 -3.47 4.65
CA ASP A 62 -6.34 -2.47 4.92
C ASP A 62 -7.14 -2.10 3.64
N GLY A 63 -6.81 -2.69 2.49
CA GLY A 63 -7.52 -2.48 1.22
C GLY A 63 -7.14 -1.21 0.45
N GLU A 64 -6.22 -0.40 0.97
CA GLU A 64 -5.77 0.86 0.37
C GLU A 64 -4.97 0.67 -0.93
N LEU A 65 -4.29 -0.47 -1.07
CA LEU A 65 -3.56 -0.84 -2.28
C LEU A 65 -3.96 -2.23 -2.78
N SER A 66 -4.14 -2.33 -4.10
CA SER A 66 -4.33 -3.62 -4.75
C SER A 66 -3.08 -4.49 -4.65
N LEU A 67 -3.26 -5.82 -4.76
CA LEU A 67 -2.18 -6.81 -4.68
C LEU A 67 -0.95 -6.44 -5.53
N ALA A 68 -1.17 -6.09 -6.81
CA ALA A 68 -0.08 -5.74 -7.73
C ALA A 68 0.64 -4.43 -7.33
N ARG A 69 -0.10 -3.44 -6.82
CA ARG A 69 0.49 -2.17 -6.35
C ARG A 69 1.27 -2.36 -5.06
N SER A 70 0.78 -3.19 -4.14
CA SER A 70 1.48 -3.54 -2.90
C SER A 70 2.74 -4.35 -3.18
N ALA A 71 2.69 -5.33 -4.08
CA ALA A 71 3.88 -6.08 -4.51
C ALA A 71 4.95 -5.14 -5.11
N LYS A 72 4.53 -4.20 -5.98
CA LYS A 72 5.41 -3.18 -6.54
C LYS A 72 6.00 -2.28 -5.46
N LEU A 73 5.18 -1.85 -4.49
CA LEU A 73 5.67 -1.02 -3.38
C LEU A 73 6.69 -1.79 -2.56
N ALA A 74 6.45 -3.06 -2.25
CA ALA A 74 7.33 -3.95 -1.50
C ALA A 74 8.64 -4.30 -2.23
N ASP A 75 8.79 -3.93 -3.50
CA ASP A 75 9.87 -4.35 -4.39
C ASP A 75 9.98 -5.88 -4.51
N MET A 76 8.83 -6.53 -4.73
CA MET A 76 8.72 -7.98 -4.85
C MET A 76 7.90 -8.37 -6.10
N PRO A 77 8.20 -9.52 -6.73
CA PRO A 77 7.26 -10.14 -7.66
C PRO A 77 5.91 -10.42 -6.98
N VAL A 78 4.80 -10.34 -7.73
CA VAL A 78 3.45 -10.57 -7.19
C VAL A 78 3.33 -11.90 -6.46
N ALA A 79 3.85 -12.99 -7.05
CA ALA A 79 3.87 -14.31 -6.41
C ALA A 79 4.65 -14.32 -5.09
N GLY A 80 5.75 -13.57 -5.01
CA GLY A 80 6.54 -13.42 -3.79
C GLY A 80 5.78 -12.65 -2.70
N PHE A 81 5.03 -11.61 -3.08
CA PHE A 81 4.19 -10.86 -2.16
C PHE A 81 3.01 -11.70 -1.66
N ILE A 82 2.37 -12.51 -2.53
CA ILE A 82 1.34 -13.49 -2.14
C ILE A 82 1.89 -14.43 -1.05
N ALA A 83 3.02 -15.08 -1.31
CA ALA A 83 3.64 -15.98 -0.33
C ALA A 83 4.04 -15.26 0.97
N HIS A 84 4.38 -13.98 0.89
CA HIS A 84 4.69 -13.17 2.06
C HIS A 84 3.46 -12.92 2.94
N THR A 85 2.36 -12.43 2.36
CA THR A 85 1.13 -12.12 3.11
C THR A 85 0.42 -13.38 3.60
N SER A 86 0.45 -14.48 2.82
CA SER A 86 -0.08 -15.78 3.26
C SER A 86 0.63 -16.29 4.52
N ARG A 87 1.96 -16.14 4.63
CA ARG A 87 2.70 -16.49 5.86
C ARG A 87 2.32 -15.64 7.06
N LEU A 88 1.77 -14.45 6.84
CA LEU A 88 1.28 -13.55 7.88
C LEU A 88 -0.21 -13.78 8.21
N GLY A 89 -0.86 -14.76 7.56
CA GLY A 89 -2.29 -15.01 7.74
C GLY A 89 -3.18 -13.94 7.10
N ILE A 90 -2.64 -13.13 6.19
CA ILE A 90 -3.42 -12.11 5.48
C ILE A 90 -4.00 -12.75 4.21
N PRO A 91 -5.33 -12.84 4.08
CA PRO A 91 -5.96 -13.45 2.92
C PRO A 91 -5.73 -12.61 1.67
N ILE A 92 -5.55 -13.27 0.53
CA ILE A 92 -5.45 -12.61 -0.79
C ILE A 92 -6.84 -12.36 -1.39
N ILE A 93 -7.75 -13.28 -1.12
CA ILE A 93 -9.13 -13.27 -1.57
C ILE A 93 -9.97 -13.15 -0.30
N SER A 94 -10.80 -12.12 -0.24
CA SER A 94 -11.76 -11.94 0.84
C SER A 94 -13.11 -12.38 0.31
N GLN A 95 -13.52 -13.59 0.69
CA GLN A 95 -14.82 -14.16 0.38
C GLN A 95 -15.56 -14.52 1.66
N THR A 96 -16.89 -14.46 1.64
CA THR A 96 -17.72 -15.04 2.69
C THR A 96 -17.78 -16.56 2.54
N ALA A 97 -18.28 -17.25 3.58
CA ALA A 97 -18.46 -18.70 3.52
C ALA A 97 -19.43 -19.11 2.39
N GLU A 98 -20.47 -18.31 2.16
CA GLU A 98 -21.45 -18.53 1.09
C GLU A 98 -20.81 -18.37 -0.30
N GLU A 99 -19.98 -17.34 -0.49
CA GLU A 99 -19.24 -17.11 -1.75
C GLU A 99 -18.27 -18.26 -2.02
N VAL A 100 -17.55 -18.74 -1.00
CA VAL A 100 -16.67 -19.92 -1.13
C VAL A 100 -17.47 -21.16 -1.54
N GLN A 101 -18.65 -21.38 -0.94
CA GLN A 101 -19.48 -22.52 -1.30
C GLN A 101 -19.97 -22.43 -2.77
N GLN A 102 -20.34 -21.24 -3.23
CA GLN A 102 -20.75 -21.02 -4.62
C GLN A 102 -19.62 -21.28 -5.62
N ASP A 103 -18.39 -20.88 -5.27
CA ASP A 103 -17.20 -21.16 -6.09
C ASP A 103 -16.94 -22.67 -6.19
N MET A 104 -17.09 -23.41 -5.08
CA MET A 104 -16.95 -24.87 -5.07
C MET A 104 -18.02 -25.56 -5.91
N ASP A 105 -19.28 -25.13 -5.81
CA ASP A 105 -20.38 -25.66 -6.62
C ASP A 105 -20.13 -25.41 -8.13
N THR A 106 -19.59 -24.23 -8.47
CA THR A 106 -19.23 -23.86 -9.85
C THR A 106 -18.12 -24.76 -10.39
N LEU A 107 -17.08 -25.01 -9.61
CA LEU A 107 -15.98 -25.92 -9.97
C LEU A 107 -16.48 -27.35 -10.21
N GLU A 108 -17.39 -27.86 -9.38
CA GLU A 108 -17.99 -29.17 -9.59
C GLU A 108 -18.78 -29.27 -10.89
N GLN A 109 -19.54 -28.22 -11.24
CA GLN A 109 -20.30 -28.18 -12.49
C GLN A 109 -19.38 -28.25 -13.71
N TRP A 110 -18.25 -27.53 -13.68
CA TRP A 110 -17.26 -27.58 -14.76
C TRP A 110 -16.62 -28.96 -14.90
N LEU A 111 -16.27 -29.61 -13.78
CA LEU A 111 -15.70 -30.96 -13.79
C LEU A 111 -16.68 -32.02 -14.34
N LYS A 112 -17.99 -31.83 -14.15
CA LYS A 112 -19.03 -32.73 -14.69
C LYS A 112 -19.24 -32.57 -16.20
N GLN A 113 -18.76 -31.47 -16.79
CA GLN A 113 -18.90 -31.15 -18.22
C GLN A 113 -17.66 -31.50 -19.06
N ALA A 114 -16.55 -31.92 -18.41
CA ALA A 114 -15.29 -32.34 -19.03
C ALA A 114 -15.21 -33.87 -19.14
#